data_AF-A0A931LQU9-F1
#
_entry.id   AF-A0A931LQU9-F1
#
_cell.length_a   1.000
_cell.length_b   1.000
_cell.length_c   1.000
_cell.angle_alpha   90.00
_cell.angle_beta   90.00
_cell.angle_gamma   90.00
#
_symmetry.space_group_name_H-M   'P 1'
#
loop_
_entity.id
_entity.type
_entity.pdbx_description
1 polymer ?
#
loop_
_entity_poly.entity_id
_entity_poly.type
_entity_poly.pdbx_seq_one_letter_code
_entity_poly.pdbx_strand_id
1 'polypeptide(L)'
;MRRPVVDANGFDLIRLESRSRVRAEFLPTGALFALRHDSTLINQVLPGPAEDGLCRLIVRWSAADGDGGWAPLVGPGLAFARSGPLAVTWATAPAGRLTAMTTFALHPQLAGWTWRVHVRNVSGSTLAIDVLHAQDLGLADEAAVRDNEAYVSQYLDLLAVADPALGWVILARQNEAMTGGRQPWLAVGSAT
;
A
#
# COMPACT_ATOMS: atom_id res chain seq x y z
N MET A 1 38.60 20.03 0.52
CA MET A 1 37.73 20.00 1.72
C MET A 1 36.41 19.36 1.29
N ARG A 2 36.25 18.04 1.44
CA ARG A 2 34.99 17.35 1.10
C ARG A 2 34.00 17.69 2.21
N ARG A 3 32.93 18.42 1.87
CA ARG A 3 31.78 18.53 2.77
C ARG A 3 31.28 17.10 3.02
N PRO A 4 31.11 16.66 4.27
CA PRO A 4 30.42 15.42 4.52
C PRO A 4 29.00 15.59 3.96
N VAL A 5 28.55 14.64 3.15
CA VAL A 5 27.13 14.52 2.83
C VAL A 5 26.46 14.28 4.18
N VAL A 6 25.70 15.28 4.62
CA VAL A 6 24.94 15.19 5.87
C VAL A 6 24.02 13.98 5.73
N ASP A 7 24.11 13.05 6.67
CA ASP A 7 23.15 11.95 6.84
C ASP A 7 21.80 12.57 7.26
N ALA A 8 21.10 13.12 6.28
CA ALA A 8 19.92 13.96 6.48
C ALA A 8 18.67 13.06 6.56
N ASN A 9 18.46 12.46 7.74
CA ASN A 9 17.19 11.90 8.21
C ASN A 9 16.34 11.15 7.16
N GLY A 10 16.88 10.11 6.50
CA GLY A 10 16.10 9.07 5.80
C GLY A 10 14.75 9.51 5.18
N PHE A 11 14.74 10.57 4.37
CA PHE A 11 13.57 11.14 3.67
C PHE A 11 12.41 11.70 4.53
N ASP A 12 12.65 12.05 5.80
CA ASP A 12 11.62 12.58 6.72
C ASP A 12 10.37 11.68 6.79
N LEU A 13 10.59 10.36 6.78
CA LEU A 13 9.53 9.37 6.71
C LEU A 13 8.52 9.49 7.86
N ILE A 14 7.24 9.44 7.50
CA ILE A 14 6.14 9.28 8.45
C ILE A 14 6.01 7.80 8.78
N ARG A 15 6.44 7.44 9.99
CA ARG A 15 6.45 6.06 10.49
C ARG A 15 5.24 5.75 11.37
N LEU A 16 4.59 4.63 11.07
CA LEU A 16 3.59 3.94 11.87
C LEU A 16 4.15 2.59 12.30
N GLU A 17 3.96 2.18 13.55
CA GLU A 17 4.38 0.85 14.03
C GLU A 17 3.38 0.28 15.04
N SER A 18 2.88 -0.93 14.77
CA SER A 18 1.96 -1.64 15.68
C SER A 18 2.71 -2.44 16.75
N ARG A 19 1.97 -2.90 17.78
CA ARG A 19 2.53 -3.79 18.81
C ARG A 19 3.01 -5.14 18.25
N SER A 20 2.40 -5.59 17.17
CA SER A 20 2.76 -6.81 16.44
C SER A 20 3.89 -6.57 15.43
N ARG A 21 4.66 -5.49 15.57
CA ARG A 21 5.85 -5.19 14.74
C ARG A 21 5.58 -5.05 13.25
N VAL A 22 4.34 -4.76 12.86
CA VAL A 22 4.06 -4.26 11.51
C VAL A 22 4.44 -2.79 11.48
N ARG A 23 5.25 -2.40 10.51
CA ARG A 23 5.72 -1.04 10.33
C ARG A 23 5.39 -0.57 8.92
N ALA A 24 4.72 0.58 8.82
CA ALA A 24 4.50 1.28 7.57
C ALA A 24 5.23 2.62 7.62
N GLU A 25 5.97 2.92 6.56
CA GLU A 25 6.73 4.14 6.40
C GLU A 25 6.29 4.81 5.10
N PHE A 26 5.94 6.09 5.19
CA PHE A 26 5.47 6.88 4.07
C PHE A 26 6.40 8.06 3.85
N LEU A 27 6.65 8.39 2.58
CA LEU A 27 7.29 9.65 2.22
C LEU A 27 6.36 10.82 2.59
N PRO A 28 6.91 12.03 2.84
CA PRO A 28 6.09 13.23 3.05
C PRO A 28 5.13 13.52 1.89
N THR A 29 5.44 13.02 0.70
CA THR A 29 4.58 13.09 -0.49
C THR A 29 3.33 12.22 -0.36
N GLY A 30 3.29 11.26 0.55
CA GLY A 30 2.19 10.31 0.71
C GLY A 30 2.37 8.99 -0.05
N ALA A 31 3.51 8.77 -0.71
CA ALA A 31 3.86 7.47 -1.25
C ALA A 31 4.25 6.48 -0.13
N LEU A 32 3.86 5.21 -0.27
CA LEU A 32 4.31 4.13 0.61
C LEU A 32 5.79 3.85 0.31
N PHE A 33 6.68 4.17 1.25
CA PHE A 33 8.10 3.88 1.13
C PHE A 33 8.36 2.41 1.45
N ALA A 34 7.84 1.95 2.58
CA ALA A 34 8.05 0.59 3.02
C ALA A 34 6.94 0.08 3.94
N LEU A 35 6.60 -1.19 3.78
CA LEU A 35 5.75 -1.95 4.65
C LEU A 35 6.51 -3.19 5.12
N ARG A 36 6.61 -3.39 6.43
CA ARG A 36 7.41 -4.45 7.03
C ARG A 36 6.68 -5.18 8.13
N HIS A 37 7.07 -6.43 8.36
CA HIS A 37 6.78 -7.17 9.57
C HIS A 37 8.08 -7.77 10.09
N ASP A 38 8.54 -7.31 11.26
CA ASP A 38 9.90 -7.56 11.76
C ASP A 38 10.98 -7.22 10.70
N SER A 39 11.72 -8.23 10.21
CA SER A 39 12.74 -8.11 9.16
C SER A 39 12.21 -8.34 7.74
N THR A 40 10.97 -8.82 7.61
CA THR A 40 10.36 -9.08 6.31
C THR A 40 9.89 -7.77 5.69
N LEU A 41 10.46 -7.42 4.53
CA LEU A 41 9.94 -6.37 3.66
C LEU A 41 8.78 -6.95 2.85
N ILE A 42 7.60 -6.35 2.99
CA ILE A 42 6.38 -6.80 2.33
C ILE A 42 6.35 -6.28 0.89
N ASN A 43 6.59 -4.98 0.67
CA ASN A 43 6.68 -4.41 -0.68
C ASN A 43 7.97 -4.85 -1.39
N GLN A 44 7.97 -4.77 -2.72
CA GLN A 44 9.09 -5.16 -3.57
C GLN A 44 10.08 -4.00 -3.75
N VAL A 45 9.57 -2.77 -3.92
CA VAL A 45 10.40 -1.59 -4.25
C VAL A 45 10.31 -0.54 -3.15
N LEU A 46 11.45 0.01 -2.76
CA LEU A 46 11.57 1.18 -1.88
C LEU A 46 11.71 2.45 -2.73
N PRO A 47 10.65 3.24 -2.96
CA PRO A 47 10.75 4.43 -3.80
C PRO A 47 11.63 5.52 -3.20
N GLY A 48 12.35 6.24 -4.05
CA GLY A 48 13.00 7.49 -3.70
C GLY A 48 12.00 8.66 -3.51
N PRO A 49 12.44 9.82 -3.01
CA PRO A 49 11.57 10.98 -2.76
C PRO A 49 10.84 11.55 -3.98
N ALA A 50 11.32 11.23 -5.18
CA ALA A 50 10.74 11.66 -6.45
C ALA A 50 9.91 10.57 -7.14
N GLU A 51 9.66 9.44 -6.46
CA GLU A 51 8.99 8.26 -7.00
C GLU A 51 7.72 7.92 -6.20
N ASP A 52 6.78 7.24 -6.85
CA ASP A 52 5.48 6.84 -6.26
C ASP A 52 5.46 5.40 -5.74
N GLY A 53 6.57 4.67 -5.90
CA GLY A 53 6.63 3.22 -5.68
C GLY A 53 5.72 2.46 -6.65
N LEU A 54 5.37 1.22 -6.30
CA LEU A 54 4.50 0.37 -7.13
C LEU A 54 3.10 0.13 -6.52
N CYS A 55 2.92 0.37 -5.22
CA CYS A 55 1.61 0.29 -4.57
C CYS A 55 0.63 1.30 -5.17
N ARG A 56 -0.59 0.87 -5.51
CA ARG A 56 -1.66 1.71 -6.06
C ARG A 56 -2.99 1.43 -5.37
N LEU A 57 -3.71 2.51 -5.08
CA LEU A 57 -5.17 2.49 -4.92
C LEU A 57 -5.75 3.47 -5.94
N ILE A 58 -6.62 2.99 -6.80
CA ILE A 58 -7.22 3.77 -7.87
C ILE A 58 -8.73 3.61 -7.80
N VAL A 59 -9.46 4.72 -7.89
CA VAL A 59 -10.90 4.70 -8.14
C VAL A 59 -11.15 4.78 -9.63
N ARG A 60 -12.08 3.97 -10.14
CA ARG A 60 -12.59 4.09 -11.51
C ARG A 60 -14.09 4.36 -11.46
N TRP A 61 -14.57 5.15 -12.41
CA TRP A 61 -16.00 5.39 -12.56
C TRP A 61 -16.41 5.36 -14.02
N SER A 62 -17.66 4.99 -14.25
CA SER A 62 -18.32 5.07 -15.56
C SER A 62 -19.78 5.46 -15.40
N ALA A 63 -20.26 6.35 -16.26
CA ALA A 63 -21.64 6.74 -16.42
C ALA A 63 -22.30 5.96 -17.58
N ALA A 64 -23.62 5.95 -17.60
CA ALA A 64 -24.39 5.20 -18.62
C ALA A 64 -24.23 5.76 -20.05
N ASP A 65 -23.85 7.04 -20.18
CA ASP A 65 -23.58 7.71 -21.44
C ASP A 65 -22.17 7.45 -22.00
N GLY A 66 -21.37 6.61 -21.30
CA GLY A 66 -20.02 6.26 -21.68
C GLY A 66 -18.95 7.21 -21.15
N ASP A 67 -19.32 8.29 -20.44
CA ASP A 67 -18.34 9.12 -19.74
C ASP A 67 -17.74 8.35 -18.57
N GLY A 68 -16.43 8.47 -18.36
CA GLY A 68 -15.73 7.69 -17.37
C GLY A 68 -14.33 8.20 -17.10
N GLY A 69 -13.71 7.65 -16.06
CA GLY A 69 -12.38 8.06 -15.70
C GLY A 69 -11.81 7.26 -14.54
N TRP A 70 -10.61 7.63 -14.16
CA TRP A 70 -9.92 7.05 -13.01
C TRP A 70 -9.09 8.12 -12.31
N ALA A 71 -8.78 7.90 -11.04
CA ALA A 71 -7.90 8.77 -10.28
C ALA A 71 -7.20 8.01 -9.15
N PRO A 72 -5.98 8.42 -8.76
CA PRO A 72 -5.32 7.87 -7.58
C PRO A 72 -6.07 8.25 -6.30
N LEU A 73 -6.10 7.31 -5.36
CA LEU A 73 -6.67 7.46 -4.02
C LEU A 73 -5.58 7.60 -2.94
N VAL A 74 -4.32 7.35 -3.31
CA VAL A 74 -3.12 7.44 -2.46
C VAL A 74 -1.94 7.92 -3.30
N GLY A 75 -0.88 8.37 -2.63
CA GLY A 75 0.36 8.80 -3.27
C GLY A 75 0.49 10.32 -3.45
N PRO A 76 1.53 10.75 -4.18
CA PRO A 76 1.91 12.15 -4.32
C PRO A 76 0.85 13.02 -5.02
N GLY A 77 0.85 14.30 -4.65
CA GLY A 77 -0.09 15.30 -5.17
C GLY A 77 -1.47 15.28 -4.52
N LEU A 78 -1.74 14.32 -3.62
CA LEU A 78 -2.97 14.27 -2.82
C LEU A 78 -2.78 14.93 -1.46
N ALA A 79 -3.88 15.39 -0.85
CA ALA A 79 -3.85 15.92 0.50
C ALA A 79 -3.57 14.78 1.49
N PHE A 80 -2.32 14.68 1.96
CA PHE A 80 -1.83 13.61 2.82
C PHE A 80 -1.54 14.12 4.24
N ALA A 81 -1.98 13.36 5.24
CA ALA A 81 -1.74 13.70 6.65
C ALA A 81 -1.68 12.47 7.55
N ARG A 82 -0.95 12.58 8.66
CA ARG A 82 -1.03 11.61 9.75
C ARG A 82 -2.36 11.78 10.51
N SER A 83 -3.04 10.67 10.77
CA SER A 83 -4.30 10.62 11.50
C SER A 83 -4.16 9.70 12.72
N GLY A 84 -3.55 10.22 13.78
CA GLY A 84 -3.26 9.44 14.99
C GLY A 84 -1.98 8.60 14.92
N PRO A 85 -1.74 7.74 15.92
CA PRO A 85 -0.46 7.05 16.06
C PRO A 85 -0.25 5.93 15.04
N LEU A 86 -1.32 5.31 14.53
CA LEU A 86 -1.28 4.11 13.70
C LEU A 86 -1.95 4.29 12.33
N ALA A 87 -2.26 5.52 11.92
CA ALA A 87 -2.93 5.76 10.66
C ALA A 87 -2.51 7.05 9.96
N VAL A 88 -2.72 7.05 8.64
CA VAL A 88 -2.53 8.18 7.73
C VAL A 88 -3.70 8.25 6.76
N THR A 89 -3.95 9.43 6.19
CA THR A 89 -5.11 9.70 5.34
C THR A 89 -4.75 10.46 4.08
N TRP A 90 -5.47 10.18 3.00
CA TRP A 90 -5.47 10.94 1.75
C TRP A 90 -6.87 11.43 1.43
N ALA A 91 -6.99 12.66 0.94
CA ALA A 91 -8.24 13.19 0.39
C ALA A 91 -8.07 13.61 -1.06
N THR A 92 -9.09 13.34 -1.88
CA THR A 92 -9.12 13.71 -3.30
C THR A 92 -10.55 13.99 -3.78
N ALA A 93 -10.69 14.81 -4.82
CA ALA A 93 -11.97 15.16 -5.43
C ALA A 93 -11.88 15.09 -6.97
N PRO A 94 -11.78 13.87 -7.55
CA PRO A 94 -11.44 13.72 -8.96
C PRO A 94 -12.57 14.18 -9.88
N ALA A 95 -12.19 14.94 -10.90
CA ALA A 95 -13.04 15.44 -11.98
C ALA A 95 -14.29 16.23 -11.51
N GLY A 96 -14.35 16.68 -10.26
CA GLY A 96 -15.56 17.29 -9.68
C GLY A 96 -16.76 16.34 -9.58
N ARG A 97 -16.54 15.02 -9.79
CA ARG A 97 -17.60 14.01 -9.81
C ARG A 97 -17.65 13.20 -8.53
N LEU A 98 -16.50 12.95 -7.92
CA LEU A 98 -16.37 12.18 -6.69
C LEU A 98 -15.67 13.02 -5.62
N THR A 99 -15.95 12.70 -4.36
CA THR A 99 -15.07 13.01 -3.24
C THR A 99 -14.65 11.71 -2.59
N ALA A 100 -13.36 11.52 -2.32
CA ALA A 100 -12.86 10.32 -1.70
C ALA A 100 -11.91 10.63 -0.52
N MET A 101 -12.04 9.81 0.52
CA MET A 101 -11.13 9.78 1.67
C MET A 101 -10.60 8.36 1.81
N THR A 102 -9.28 8.22 1.81
CA THR A 102 -8.59 6.95 2.01
C THR A 102 -7.85 7.00 3.34
N THR A 103 -7.99 5.95 4.15
CA THR A 103 -7.23 5.79 5.39
C THR A 103 -6.42 4.50 5.32
N PHE A 104 -5.11 4.60 5.52
CA PHE A 104 -4.28 3.45 5.87
C PHE A 104 -4.20 3.37 7.40
N ALA A 105 -4.43 2.19 7.97
CA ALA A 105 -4.29 1.99 9.40
C ALA A 105 -3.66 0.62 9.70
N LEU A 106 -2.71 0.61 10.64
CA LEU A 106 -2.19 -0.63 11.22
C LEU A 106 -3.16 -1.15 12.29
N HIS A 107 -3.36 -2.47 12.35
CA HIS A 107 -4.11 -3.07 13.45
C HIS A 107 -3.29 -2.94 14.75
N PRO A 108 -3.87 -2.51 15.88
CA PRO A 108 -3.10 -2.20 17.08
C PRO A 108 -2.46 -3.43 17.75
N GLN A 109 -3.01 -4.62 17.52
CA GLN A 109 -2.64 -5.86 18.23
C GLN A 109 -2.27 -7.04 17.32
N LEU A 110 -2.73 -7.03 16.06
CA LEU A 110 -2.60 -8.17 15.14
C LEU A 110 -1.66 -7.75 14.01
N ALA A 111 -0.94 -8.72 13.45
CA ALA A 111 -0.08 -8.48 12.30
C ALA A 111 -0.91 -8.25 11.04
N GLY A 112 -1.41 -7.03 10.87
CA GLY A 112 -2.22 -6.65 9.72
C GLY A 112 -2.43 -5.15 9.63
N TRP A 113 -2.93 -4.72 8.48
CA TRP A 113 -3.29 -3.35 8.18
C TRP A 113 -4.56 -3.34 7.32
N THR A 114 -5.16 -2.16 7.20
CA THR A 114 -6.33 -1.96 6.34
C THR A 114 -6.17 -0.70 5.52
N TRP A 115 -6.60 -0.76 4.27
CA TRP A 115 -6.95 0.39 3.47
C TRP A 115 -8.47 0.57 3.54
N ARG A 116 -8.94 1.68 4.11
CA ARG A 116 -10.37 2.04 4.13
C ARG A 116 -10.60 3.15 3.13
N VAL A 117 -11.43 2.90 2.12
CA VAL A 117 -11.77 3.88 1.09
C VAL A 117 -13.24 4.27 1.26
N HIS A 118 -13.50 5.57 1.44
CA HIS A 118 -14.83 6.12 1.39
C HIS A 118 -14.95 6.98 0.13
N VAL A 119 -15.81 6.58 -0.81
CA VAL A 119 -16.09 7.31 -2.04
C VAL A 119 -17.53 7.80 -2.02
N ARG A 120 -17.73 9.07 -2.35
CA ARG A 120 -19.06 9.66 -2.52
C ARG A 120 -19.19 10.24 -3.92
N ASN A 121 -20.22 9.81 -4.63
CA ASN A 121 -20.65 10.46 -5.85
C ASN A 121 -21.31 11.82 -5.51
N VAL A 122 -20.75 12.90 -6.03
CA VAL A 122 -21.27 14.27 -5.88
C VAL A 122 -21.76 14.86 -7.19
N SER A 123 -21.72 14.08 -8.27
CA SER A 123 -22.29 14.47 -9.56
C SER A 123 -23.81 14.32 -9.58
N GLY A 124 -24.44 14.94 -10.59
CA GLY A 124 -25.88 14.82 -10.82
C GLY A 124 -26.30 13.51 -11.50
N SER A 125 -25.36 12.65 -11.89
CA SER A 125 -25.63 11.38 -12.58
C SER A 125 -25.29 10.17 -11.71
N THR A 126 -25.95 9.05 -11.98
CA THR A 126 -25.57 7.75 -11.40
C THR A 126 -24.27 7.27 -12.03
N LEU A 127 -23.32 6.85 -11.19
CA LEU A 127 -22.02 6.32 -11.60
C LEU A 127 -21.87 4.89 -11.09
N ALA A 128 -21.38 3.99 -11.95
CA ALA A 128 -20.76 2.75 -11.49
C ALA A 128 -19.34 3.08 -11.01
N ILE A 129 -18.97 2.59 -9.82
CA ILE A 129 -17.70 2.92 -9.16
C ILE A 129 -17.05 1.62 -8.69
N ASP A 130 -15.78 1.46 -8.98
CA ASP A 130 -14.94 0.42 -8.38
C ASP A 130 -13.61 0.97 -7.88
N VAL A 131 -12.93 0.18 -7.06
CA VAL A 131 -11.60 0.48 -6.54
C VAL A 131 -10.67 -0.66 -6.88
N LEU A 132 -9.52 -0.33 -7.48
CA LEU A 132 -8.43 -1.25 -7.74
C LEU A 132 -7.33 -1.05 -6.70
N HIS A 133 -6.92 -2.14 -6.04
CA HIS A 133 -5.76 -2.20 -5.16
C HIS A 133 -4.66 -3.02 -5.82
N ALA A 134 -3.48 -2.44 -5.97
CA ALA A 134 -2.27 -3.14 -6.39
C ALA A 134 -1.20 -2.99 -5.31
N GLN A 135 -0.66 -4.12 -4.85
CA GLN A 135 0.42 -4.20 -3.88
C GLN A 135 1.56 -4.99 -4.54
N ASP A 136 2.72 -4.36 -4.69
CA ASP A 136 3.94 -5.06 -5.05
C ASP A 136 4.42 -5.92 -3.88
N LEU A 137 5.02 -7.08 -4.17
CA LEU A 137 5.41 -8.06 -3.15
C LEU A 137 6.89 -8.40 -3.24
N GLY A 138 7.63 -8.08 -2.19
CA GLY A 138 8.94 -8.67 -1.89
C GLY A 138 8.79 -9.91 -1.00
N LEU A 139 8.01 -9.77 0.08
CA LEU A 139 7.66 -10.81 1.06
C LEU A 139 8.88 -11.66 1.50
N ALA A 140 10.01 -11.00 1.74
CA ALA A 140 11.28 -11.63 2.08
C ALA A 140 12.10 -10.71 3.00
N ASP A 141 13.23 -11.19 3.51
CA ASP A 141 14.16 -10.31 4.23
C ASP A 141 14.61 -9.16 3.31
N GLU A 142 14.66 -7.94 3.84
CA GLU A 142 14.95 -6.74 3.04
C GLU A 142 16.26 -6.84 2.23
N ALA A 143 17.30 -7.44 2.81
CA ALA A 143 18.58 -7.61 2.12
C ALA A 143 18.44 -8.49 0.86
N ALA A 144 17.61 -9.53 0.90
CA ALA A 144 17.37 -10.41 -0.25
C ALA A 144 16.56 -9.70 -1.34
N VAL A 145 15.51 -8.97 -0.94
CA VAL A 145 14.70 -8.17 -1.88
C VAL A 145 15.58 -7.17 -2.62
N ARG A 146 16.44 -6.44 -1.88
CA ARG A 146 17.30 -5.39 -2.45
C ARG A 146 18.52 -5.91 -3.21
N ASP A 147 18.87 -7.18 -3.05
CA ASP A 147 19.94 -7.82 -3.84
C ASP A 147 19.41 -8.20 -5.23
N ASN A 148 18.24 -8.83 -5.29
CA ASN A 148 17.60 -9.21 -6.55
C ASN A 148 16.09 -9.46 -6.41
N GLU A 149 15.28 -8.43 -6.66
CA GLU A 149 13.82 -8.50 -6.54
C GLU A 149 13.21 -9.55 -7.50
N ALA A 150 13.82 -9.73 -8.68
CA ALA A 150 13.33 -10.67 -9.68
C ALA A 150 13.57 -12.13 -9.26
N TYR A 151 14.73 -12.41 -8.65
CA TYR A 151 15.06 -13.73 -8.11
C TYR A 151 14.12 -14.10 -6.96
N VAL A 152 13.95 -13.22 -5.97
CA VAL A 152 13.05 -13.47 -4.82
C VAL A 152 11.60 -13.73 -5.28
N SER A 153 11.16 -13.02 -6.32
CA SER A 153 9.83 -13.18 -6.91
C SER A 153 9.58 -14.57 -7.51
N GLN A 154 10.62 -15.30 -7.93
CA GLN A 154 10.48 -16.66 -8.47
C GLN A 154 9.99 -17.67 -7.43
N TYR A 155 10.17 -17.36 -6.15
CA TYR A 155 9.78 -18.22 -5.04
C TYR A 155 8.48 -17.79 -4.35
N LEU A 156 7.80 -16.76 -4.89
CA LEU A 156 6.46 -16.38 -4.43
C LEU A 156 5.42 -17.30 -5.07
N ASP A 157 4.76 -18.10 -4.24
CA ASP A 157 3.57 -18.84 -4.63
C ASP A 157 2.31 -18.01 -4.31
N LEU A 158 1.40 -17.92 -5.28
CA LEU A 158 0.17 -17.15 -5.18
C LEU A 158 -1.04 -18.06 -5.35
N LEU A 159 -1.93 -18.05 -4.35
CA LEU A 159 -3.17 -18.80 -4.36
C LEU A 159 -4.36 -17.86 -4.18
N ALA A 160 -5.24 -17.82 -5.16
CA ALA A 160 -6.53 -17.15 -5.04
C ALA A 160 -7.57 -18.09 -4.44
N VAL A 161 -8.24 -17.65 -3.37
CA VAL A 161 -9.29 -18.39 -2.67
C VAL A 161 -10.56 -17.54 -2.65
N ALA A 162 -11.71 -18.15 -2.94
CA ALA A 162 -13.00 -17.51 -2.78
C ALA A 162 -13.48 -17.61 -1.32
N ASP A 163 -13.85 -16.47 -0.74
CA ASP A 163 -14.40 -16.33 0.61
C ASP A 163 -15.79 -15.67 0.54
N PRO A 164 -16.80 -16.19 1.26
CA PRO A 164 -18.16 -15.63 1.21
C PRO A 164 -18.30 -14.20 1.73
N ALA A 165 -17.41 -13.77 2.63
CA ALA A 165 -17.44 -12.44 3.25
C ALA A 165 -16.45 -11.47 2.60
N LEU A 166 -15.31 -11.97 2.12
CA LEU A 166 -14.20 -11.16 1.59
C LEU A 166 -14.06 -11.22 0.06
N GLY A 167 -14.94 -11.95 -0.63
CA GLY A 167 -14.79 -12.18 -2.06
C GLY A 167 -13.50 -12.94 -2.37
N TRP A 168 -12.69 -12.44 -3.29
CA TRP A 168 -11.40 -13.07 -3.59
C TRP A 168 -10.33 -12.66 -2.58
N VAL A 169 -9.72 -13.66 -1.95
CA VAL A 169 -8.53 -13.50 -1.10
C VAL A 169 -7.33 -14.06 -1.84
N ILE A 170 -6.28 -13.25 -1.97
CA ILE A 170 -4.99 -13.68 -2.50
C ILE A 170 -4.07 -14.03 -1.34
N LEU A 171 -3.68 -15.30 -1.27
CA LEU A 171 -2.66 -15.80 -0.36
C LEU A 171 -1.33 -15.81 -1.10
N ALA A 172 -0.29 -15.27 -0.47
CA ALA A 172 1.08 -15.28 -0.98
C ALA A 172 2.00 -15.96 0.04
N ARG A 173 2.90 -16.81 -0.43
CA ARG A 173 3.90 -17.48 0.40
C ARG A 173 5.26 -17.40 -0.25
N GLN A 174 6.27 -17.01 0.52
CA GLN A 174 7.67 -17.10 0.14
C GLN A 174 8.18 -18.52 0.41
N ASN A 175 8.51 -19.26 -0.65
CA ASN A 175 8.96 -20.64 -0.57
C ASN A 175 10.45 -20.77 -0.24
N GLU A 176 11.26 -19.76 -0.55
CA GLU A 176 12.65 -19.70 -0.12
C GLU A 176 12.74 -19.39 1.38
N ALA A 177 13.63 -20.07 2.10
CA ALA A 177 13.80 -19.85 3.53
C ALA A 177 14.55 -18.53 3.78
N MET A 178 13.93 -17.66 4.57
CA MET A 178 14.52 -16.42 5.06
C MET A 178 15.34 -16.67 6.31
N THR A 179 15.97 -15.62 6.86
CA THR A 179 16.77 -15.68 8.08
C THR A 179 16.02 -16.42 9.19
N GLY A 180 16.70 -17.41 9.77
CA GLY A 180 16.15 -18.28 10.82
C GLY A 180 15.24 -19.40 10.30
N GLY A 181 15.25 -19.69 8.99
CA GLY A 181 14.43 -20.76 8.39
C GLY A 181 12.95 -20.39 8.22
N ARG A 182 12.61 -19.10 8.31
CA ARG A 182 11.22 -18.63 8.21
C ARG A 182 10.76 -18.58 6.77
N GLN A 183 9.47 -18.81 6.54
CA GLN A 183 8.84 -18.70 5.22
C GLN A 183 7.65 -17.72 5.33
N PRO A 184 7.89 -16.42 5.08
CA PRO A 184 6.87 -15.40 5.23
C PRO A 184 5.65 -15.66 4.33
N TRP A 185 4.49 -15.23 4.80
CA TRP A 185 3.23 -15.32 4.06
C TRP A 185 2.40 -14.05 4.26
N LEU A 186 1.49 -13.80 3.33
CA LEU A 186 0.55 -12.68 3.35
C LEU A 186 -0.82 -13.15 2.84
N ALA A 187 -1.89 -12.60 3.40
CA ALA A 187 -3.23 -12.69 2.84
C ALA A 187 -3.77 -11.29 2.56
N VAL A 188 -4.27 -11.06 1.35
CA VAL A 188 -4.90 -9.80 0.94
C VAL A 188 -6.32 -10.11 0.47
N GLY A 189 -7.30 -9.48 1.09
CA GLY A 189 -8.70 -9.53 0.66
C GLY A 189 -9.32 -8.14 0.74
N SER A 190 -10.58 -8.04 0.33
CA SER A 190 -11.37 -6.83 0.48
C SER A 190 -12.68 -7.14 1.19
N ALA A 191 -13.25 -6.15 1.85
CA ALA A 191 -14.61 -6.19 2.35
C ALA A 191 -15.27 -4.87 1.95
N THR A 192 -16.55 -4.92 1.56
CA THR A 192 -17.31 -3.77 1.09
C THR A 192 -18.50 -3.52 1.98
#